data_AF-A0AAN7SHA2-F1
#
_entry.id   AF-A0AAN7SHA2-F1
#
_cell.length_a   1.000
_cell.length_b   1.000
_cell.length_c   1.000
_cell.angle_alpha   90.00
_cell.angle_beta   90.00
_cell.angle_gamma   90.00
#
_symmetry.space_group_name_H-M   'P 1'
#
loop_
_entity.id
_entity.type
_entity.pdbx_description
1 polymer ?
#
loop_
_entity_poly.entity_id
_entity_poly.type
_entity_poly.pdbx_seq_one_letter_code
_entity_poly.pdbx_strand_id
1 'polypeptide(L)'
;MGKVKIRDVSPMLQKLRNFLAGRDMLLAVRFPHEVATRSPNLPNLPTGPYDCIHANYYYPRDARREVQPPPVIAPQNQLPAGSSNKATVKSKLPTPGEIHLWDSQYKC
;
A
#
# COMPACT_ATOMS: atom_id res chain seq x y z
N MET A 1 -19.16 23.71 20.80
CA MET A 1 -19.44 22.56 21.69
C MET A 1 -18.78 22.82 23.03
N GLY A 2 -19.51 22.67 24.13
CA GLY A 2 -18.95 22.86 25.47
C GLY A 2 -17.91 21.79 25.80
N LYS A 3 -16.90 22.13 26.60
CA LYS A 3 -15.86 21.20 27.03
C LYS A 3 -16.48 20.09 27.90
N VAL A 4 -16.64 18.90 27.35
CA VAL A 4 -17.20 17.75 28.08
C VAL A 4 -16.13 17.25 29.06
N LYS A 5 -16.49 17.15 30.35
CA LYS A 5 -15.59 16.59 31.37
C LYS A 5 -15.51 15.08 31.19
N ILE A 6 -14.32 14.58 30.85
CA ILE A 6 -14.02 13.16 30.73
C ILE A 6 -14.06 12.50 32.11
N ARG A 7 -14.62 11.28 32.20
CA ARG A 7 -14.59 10.49 33.43
C ARG A 7 -13.20 9.90 33.63
N ASP A 8 -12.47 10.41 34.62
CA ASP A 8 -11.21 9.86 35.11
C ASP A 8 -11.30 9.65 36.65
N VAL A 9 -10.28 9.04 37.23
CA VAL A 9 -10.14 8.85 38.69
C VAL A 9 -9.97 10.18 39.42
N SER A 10 -10.04 10.17 40.76
CA SER A 10 -9.88 11.40 41.55
C SER A 10 -8.50 12.05 41.31
N PRO A 11 -8.37 13.40 41.40
CA PRO A 11 -7.11 14.08 41.13
C PRO A 11 -5.92 13.59 41.95
N MET A 12 -6.16 13.10 43.17
CA MET A 12 -5.13 12.49 44.01
C MET A 12 -4.58 11.20 43.38
N LEU A 13 -5.47 10.31 42.93
CA LEU A 13 -5.10 9.06 42.29
C LEU A 13 -4.48 9.29 40.91
N GLN A 14 -4.91 10.32 40.18
CA GLN A 14 -4.27 10.71 38.91
C GLN A 14 -2.80 11.08 39.11
N LYS A 15 -2.49 11.88 40.14
CA LYS A 15 -1.11 12.26 40.46
C LYS A 15 -0.26 11.06 40.88
N LEU A 16 -0.81 10.18 41.72
CA LEU A 16 -0.12 8.94 42.11
C LEU A 16 0.18 8.06 40.88
N ARG A 17 -0.80 7.90 39.98
CA ARG A 17 -0.66 7.15 38.73
C ARG A 17 0.43 7.72 37.82
N ASN A 18 0.41 9.03 37.58
CA ASN A 18 1.39 9.68 36.71
C ASN A 18 2.80 9.66 37.33
N PHE A 19 2.89 9.75 38.67
CA PHE A 19 4.15 9.59 39.40
C PHE A 19 4.73 8.18 39.23
N LEU A 20 3.94 7.14 39.48
CA LEU A 20 4.40 5.75 39.32
C LEU A 20 4.73 5.40 37.86
N ALA A 21 4.05 6.01 36.89
CA ALA A 21 4.30 5.81 35.47
C ALA A 21 5.49 6.62 34.93
N GLY A 22 6.01 7.61 35.68
CA GLY A 22 7.07 8.52 35.24
C GLY A 22 6.67 9.47 34.10
N ARG A 23 5.38 9.57 33.78
CA ARG A 23 4.83 10.40 32.71
C ARG A 23 3.34 10.64 32.93
N ASP A 24 2.81 11.66 32.26
CA ASP A 24 1.37 11.85 32.17
C ASP A 24 0.75 10.72 31.37
N MET A 25 -0.15 9.98 32.02
CA MET A 25 -0.78 8.82 31.42
C MET A 25 -1.98 9.25 30.58
N LEU A 26 -1.98 8.88 29.30
CA LEU A 26 -3.13 9.02 28.42
C LEU A 26 -4.16 7.93 28.74
N LEU A 27 -5.44 8.31 28.75
CA LEU A 27 -6.54 7.37 28.99
C LEU A 27 -6.71 6.46 27.76
N ALA A 28 -6.59 5.14 27.96
CA ALA A 28 -6.76 4.16 26.88
C ALA A 28 -8.24 3.88 26.54
N VAL A 29 -9.16 4.31 27.39
CA VAL A 29 -10.59 4.12 27.20
C VAL A 29 -11.10 5.09 26.14
N ARG A 30 -11.96 4.61 25.26
CA ARG A 30 -12.62 5.41 24.23
C ARG A 30 -13.81 6.15 24.82
N PHE A 31 -13.77 7.47 24.76
CA PHE A 31 -14.89 8.30 25.23
C PHE A 31 -15.81 8.71 24.07
N PRO A 32 -17.13 8.79 24.29
CA PRO A 32 -18.10 9.02 23.22
C PRO A 32 -17.97 10.37 22.52
N HIS A 33 -17.29 11.34 23.13
CA HIS A 33 -17.06 12.68 22.56
C HIS A 33 -15.75 12.77 21.76
N GLU A 34 -14.84 11.81 21.92
CA GLU A 34 -13.58 11.71 21.16
C GLU A 34 -13.71 10.72 19.99
N VAL A 35 -14.80 9.95 19.95
CA VAL A 35 -15.08 8.96 18.92
C VAL A 35 -16.20 9.44 18.03
N ALA A 36 -16.14 9.08 16.76
CA ALA A 36 -17.24 9.31 15.82
C ALA A 36 -18.56 8.72 16.34
N THR A 37 -19.67 9.33 15.95
CA THR A 37 -21.02 8.87 16.29
C THR A 37 -21.28 7.47 15.74
N ARG A 38 -22.02 6.65 16.50
CA ARG A 38 -22.42 5.30 16.05
C ARG A 38 -23.40 5.31 14.87
N SER A 39 -24.22 6.36 14.77
CA SER A 39 -25.17 6.59 13.68
C SER A 39 -24.75 7.86 12.93
N PRO A 40 -23.75 7.78 12.02
CA PRO A 40 -23.42 8.90 11.15
C PRO A 40 -24.60 9.23 10.22
N ASN A 41 -24.64 10.45 9.72
CA ASN A 41 -25.56 10.83 8.66
C ASN A 41 -25.25 10.07 7.36
N LEU A 42 -26.26 9.91 6.50
CA LEU A 42 -26.08 9.23 5.22
C LEU A 42 -25.06 10.02 4.35
N PRO A 43 -23.97 9.39 3.89
CA PRO A 43 -22.97 10.06 3.05
C PRO A 43 -23.47 10.20 1.61
N ASN A 44 -23.07 11.28 0.94
CA ASN A 44 -23.17 11.42 -0.51
C ASN A 44 -21.79 11.13 -1.13
N LEU A 45 -21.62 9.94 -1.69
CA LEU A 45 -20.34 9.49 -2.25
C LEU A 45 -20.18 10.01 -3.69
N PRO A 46 -18.99 10.49 -4.08
CA PRO A 46 -18.73 10.83 -5.48
C PRO A 46 -18.76 9.57 -6.34
N THR A 47 -19.21 9.69 -7.59
CA THR A 47 -19.20 8.54 -8.49
C THR A 47 -17.81 8.26 -9.08
N GLY A 48 -17.65 7.03 -9.58
CA GLY A 48 -16.42 6.59 -10.24
C GLY A 48 -16.23 7.20 -11.63
N PRO A 49 -15.05 6.99 -12.23
CA PRO A 49 -14.66 7.60 -13.51
C PRO A 49 -15.51 7.16 -14.71
N TYR A 50 -16.21 6.03 -14.59
CA TYR A 50 -17.05 5.46 -15.66
C TYR A 50 -18.55 5.61 -15.35
N ASP A 51 -18.96 6.62 -14.58
CA ASP A 51 -20.37 6.98 -14.36
C ASP A 51 -20.89 7.90 -15.48
N CYS A 52 -20.74 7.45 -16.72
CA CYS A 52 -21.17 8.19 -17.91
C CYS A 52 -22.24 7.38 -18.65
N ILE A 53 -23.30 8.06 -19.10
CA ILE A 53 -24.42 7.44 -19.83
C ILE A 53 -24.04 7.18 -21.31
N HIS A 54 -23.15 8.00 -21.87
CA HIS A 54 -22.70 7.93 -23.27
C HIS A 54 -21.21 7.58 -23.37
N ALA A 55 -20.80 7.04 -24.52
CA ALA A 55 -19.42 6.66 -24.86
C ALA A 55 -18.75 5.72 -23.83
N ASN A 56 -19.54 4.95 -23.10
CA ASN A 56 -19.08 4.16 -21.95
C ASN A 56 -19.18 2.64 -22.22
N TYR A 57 -18.80 2.20 -23.41
CA TYR A 57 -18.72 0.77 -23.72
C TYR A 57 -17.67 0.07 -22.86
N TYR A 58 -17.94 -1.17 -22.46
CA TYR A 58 -17.05 -1.92 -21.56
C TYR A 58 -15.77 -2.43 -22.23
N TYR A 59 -15.80 -2.69 -23.54
CA TYR A 59 -14.65 -3.25 -24.27
C TYR A 59 -13.33 -2.44 -24.16
N PRO A 60 -13.28 -1.10 -24.19
CA PRO A 60 -12.03 -0.33 -24.04
C PRO A 60 -11.46 -0.30 -22.61
N ARG A 61 -12.20 -0.80 -21.60
CA ARG A 61 -11.77 -0.80 -20.20
C ARG A 61 -11.67 -2.21 -19.61
N ASP A 62 -11.89 -3.25 -20.41
CA ASP A 62 -11.87 -4.64 -19.94
C ASP A 62 -10.45 -5.20 -19.96
N ALA A 63 -9.62 -4.75 -19.02
CA ALA A 63 -8.25 -5.22 -18.85
C ALA A 63 -8.14 -6.75 -18.71
N ARG A 64 -9.20 -7.43 -18.24
CA ARG A 64 -9.22 -8.91 -18.12
C ARG A 64 -9.11 -9.60 -19.47
N ARG A 65 -9.59 -8.98 -20.54
CA ARG A 65 -9.51 -9.49 -21.92
C ARG A 65 -8.27 -9.01 -22.66
N GLU A 66 -7.61 -7.98 -22.16
CA GLU A 66 -6.35 -7.48 -22.70
C GLU A 66 -5.16 -8.38 -22.35
N VAL A 67 -5.26 -9.14 -21.25
CA VAL A 67 -4.23 -10.09 -20.81
C VAL A 67 -3.96 -11.12 -21.91
N GLN A 68 -2.75 -11.07 -22.46
CA GLN A 68 -2.24 -12.06 -23.40
C GLN A 68 -1.49 -13.17 -22.66
N PRO A 69 -1.46 -14.40 -23.21
CA PRO A 69 -0.57 -15.45 -22.74
C PRO A 69 0.89 -14.96 -22.71
N PRO A 70 1.70 -15.43 -21.74
CA PRO A 70 3.10 -15.02 -21.66
C PRO A 70 3.86 -15.42 -22.94
N PRO A 71 4.71 -14.52 -23.48
CA PRO A 71 5.48 -14.83 -24.68
C PRO A 71 6.53 -15.92 -24.37
N VAL A 72 6.63 -16.90 -25.25
CA VAL A 72 7.64 -17.98 -25.15
C VAL A 72 8.96 -17.48 -25.74
N ILE A 73 9.94 -17.17 -24.89
CA ILE A 73 11.24 -16.59 -25.30
C ILE A 73 12.22 -17.67 -25.81
N ALA A 74 12.14 -18.89 -25.26
CA ALA A 74 12.95 -20.03 -25.65
C ALA A 74 12.06 -21.27 -25.81
N PRO A 75 11.44 -21.50 -26.98
CA PRO A 75 10.74 -22.74 -27.23
C PRO A 75 11.75 -23.89 -27.19
N GLN A 76 11.41 -24.99 -26.51
CA GLN A 76 12.24 -26.19 -26.52
C GLN A 76 12.12 -26.86 -27.90
N ASN A 77 12.88 -26.34 -28.86
CA ASN A 77 13.12 -27.04 -30.11
C ASN A 77 13.83 -28.36 -29.77
N GLN A 78 13.35 -29.47 -30.32
CA GLN A 78 14.03 -30.77 -30.20
C GLN A 78 15.52 -30.61 -30.55
N LEU A 79 16.39 -31.24 -29.76
CA LEU A 79 17.84 -31.09 -29.83
C LEU A 79 18.37 -31.20 -31.27
N PRO A 80 19.14 -30.23 -31.79
CA PRO A 80 19.88 -30.45 -33.02
C PRO A 80 21.02 -31.45 -32.77
N ALA A 81 21.14 -32.45 -33.64
CA ALA A 81 22.21 -33.41 -33.61
C ALA A 81 23.57 -32.70 -33.80
N GLY A 82 24.42 -32.79 -32.77
CA GLY A 82 25.87 -32.57 -32.79
C GLY A 82 26.42 -31.45 -33.66
N SER A 83 26.75 -30.31 -33.06
CA SER A 83 28.09 -29.72 -33.21
C SER A 83 28.30 -28.59 -32.20
N SER A 84 29.37 -28.69 -31.43
CA SER A 84 29.78 -27.75 -30.39
C SER A 84 30.38 -26.48 -30.98
N ASN A 85 29.53 -25.50 -31.29
CA ASN A 85 30.03 -24.16 -31.59
C ASN A 85 30.25 -23.39 -30.28
N LYS A 86 31.50 -23.41 -29.80
CA LYS A 86 32.01 -22.54 -28.74
C LYS A 86 31.81 -21.07 -29.17
N ALA A 87 30.85 -20.38 -28.55
CA ALA A 87 30.69 -18.95 -28.71
C ALA A 87 31.59 -18.20 -27.72
N THR A 88 32.64 -17.59 -28.25
CA THR A 88 33.51 -16.65 -27.55
C THR A 88 32.83 -15.27 -27.54
N VAL A 89 32.24 -14.81 -26.43
CA VAL A 89 31.85 -13.39 -26.29
C VAL A 89 31.96 -12.92 -24.84
N LYS A 90 32.96 -12.08 -24.56
CA LYS A 90 33.03 -11.22 -23.38
C LYS A 90 32.06 -10.04 -23.58
N SER A 91 30.83 -10.15 -23.08
CA SER A 91 29.92 -9.01 -22.91
C SER A 91 29.28 -9.12 -21.53
N LYS A 92 29.03 -7.99 -20.87
CA LYS A 92 28.44 -7.99 -19.52
C LYS A 92 27.12 -8.76 -19.57
N LEU A 93 26.92 -9.70 -18.63
CA LEU A 93 25.68 -10.46 -18.51
C LEU A 93 24.51 -9.47 -18.35
N PRO A 94 23.36 -9.69 -19.02
CA PRO A 94 22.20 -8.83 -18.85
C PRO A 94 21.70 -8.92 -17.41
N THR A 95 21.55 -7.77 -16.74
CA THR A 95 20.87 -7.66 -15.44
C THR A 95 19.37 -7.41 -15.66
N PRO A 96 18.45 -7.99 -14.86
CA PRO A 96 17.00 -7.81 -15.04
C PRO A 96 16.50 -6.36 -14.94
N GLY A 97 17.26 -5.48 -14.29
CA GLY A 97 16.95 -4.06 -14.13
C GLY A 97 18.14 -3.30 -13.55
N GLU A 98 17.95 -1.99 -13.36
CA GLU A 98 18.94 -1.13 -12.73
C GLU A 98 18.98 -1.31 -11.21
N ILE A 99 20.14 -1.06 -10.60
CA ILE A 99 20.32 -1.14 -9.15
C ILE A 99 19.76 0.15 -8.52
N HIS A 100 18.71 0.03 -7.70
CA HIS A 100 18.15 1.18 -6.97
C HIS A 100 18.92 1.44 -5.67
N LEU A 101 19.65 2.56 -5.61
CA LEU A 101 20.37 3.00 -4.41
C LEU A 101 19.54 4.05 -3.65
N TRP A 102 18.91 3.63 -2.55
CA TRP A 102 18.05 4.50 -1.74
C TRP A 102 18.77 5.71 -1.11
N ASP A 103 20.08 5.56 -0.83
CA ASP A 103 20.89 6.57 -0.12
C ASP A 103 21.94 7.27 -1.00
N SER A 104 21.90 7.13 -2.34
CA SER A 104 22.97 7.65 -3.19
C SER A 104 23.09 9.18 -3.18
N GLN A 105 22.07 9.87 -2.69
CA GLN A 105 22.02 11.33 -2.55
C GLN A 105 22.81 11.85 -1.33
N TYR A 106 23.15 10.98 -0.38
CA TYR A 106 23.86 11.33 0.86
C TYR A 106 25.34 10.92 0.84
N LYS A 107 25.92 10.64 -0.33
CA LYS A 107 27.37 10.47 -0.45
C LYS A 107 28.04 11.83 -0.29
N CYS A 108 28.70 12.01 0.86
CA CYS A 108 29.71 13.05 1.09
C CYS A 108 30.84 12.98 0.06
#